data_AF-A0A852LB21-F1
#
_entry.id   AF-A0A852LB21-F1
#
_cell.length_a   1.000
_cell.length_b   1.000
_cell.length_c   1.000
_cell.angle_alpha   90.00
_cell.angle_beta   90.00
_cell.angle_gamma   90.00
#
_symmetry.space_group_name_H-M   'P 1'
#
loop_
_entity.id
_entity.type
_entity.pdbx_description
1 polymer ?
#
loop_
_entity_poly.entity_id
_entity_poly.type
_entity_poly.pdbx_seq_one_letter_code
_entity_poly.pdbx_strand_id
1 'polypeptide(L)' 'MSGRGVWMRVRERLRRFPAGLSGCGAEATAYGRCVASAAAGTAELRRDSCLKEFKALRDCFAREVGAGGG' A
#
# COMPACT_ATOMS: atom_id res chain seq x y z
N MET A 1 -2.63 -20.35 19.19
CA MET A 1 -1.57 -19.35 18.92
C MET A 1 -1.81 -18.12 19.79
N SER A 2 -0.85 -17.74 20.63
CA SER A 2 -1.05 -16.59 21.54
C SER A 2 -1.11 -15.27 20.76
N GLY A 3 -2.12 -14.44 21.01
CA GLY A 3 -2.32 -13.16 20.31
C GLY A 3 -1.09 -12.24 20.36
N ARG A 4 -0.29 -12.32 21.45
CA ARG A 4 0.96 -11.55 21.62
C ARG A 4 1.95 -11.72 20.46
N GLY A 5 2.12 -12.94 19.93
CA GLY A 5 3.04 -13.20 18.81
C GLY A 5 2.57 -12.63 17.47
N VAL A 6 1.25 -12.52 17.28
CA VAL A 6 0.65 -11.91 16.07
C VAL A 6 0.81 -10.39 16.11
N TRP A 7 0.53 -9.77 17.27
CA TRP A 7 0.66 -8.33 17.47
C TRP A 7 2.08 -7.81 17.25
N MET A 8 3.11 -8.54 17.68
CA MET A 8 4.51 -8.14 17.44
C MET A 8 4.85 -8.11 15.94
N ARG A 9 4.44 -9.12 15.17
CA ARG A 9 4.70 -9.18 13.72
C ARG A 9 3.97 -8.09 12.95
N VAL A 10 2.72 -7.79 13.32
CA VAL A 10 1.95 -6.70 12.70
C VAL A 10 2.63 -5.35 12.97
N ARG A 11 3.04 -5.11 14.22
CA ARG A 11 3.73 -3.87 14.60
C ARG A 11 5.02 -3.69 13.81
N GLU A 12 5.80 -4.75 13.66
CA GLU A 12 7.04 -4.70 12.89
C GLU A 12 6.80 -4.40 11.41
N ARG A 13 5.76 -5.00 10.80
CA ARG A 13 5.37 -4.69 9.42
C ARG A 13 4.93 -3.22 9.27
N LEU A 14 4.19 -2.68 10.23
CA LEU A 14 3.79 -1.26 10.24
C LEU A 14 4.99 -0.32 10.37
N ARG A 15 6.04 -0.69 11.12
CA ARG A 15 7.27 0.12 11.24
C ARG A 15 8.05 0.20 9.92
N ARG A 16 8.06 -0.87 9.12
CA ARG A 16 8.75 -0.91 7.82
C ARG A 16 7.94 -0.27 6.68
N PHE A 17 6.64 -0.10 6.87
CA PHE A 17 5.73 0.38 5.83
C PHE A 17 6.14 1.75 5.23
N PRO A 18 6.50 2.78 6.01
CA PRO A 18 6.89 4.07 5.44
C PRO A 18 8.11 3.99 4.52
N ALA A 19 9.12 3.20 4.91
CA ALA A 19 10.31 2.98 4.10
C ALA A 19 9.98 2.24 2.80
N GLY A 20 9.20 1.15 2.88
CA GLY A 20 8.73 0.44 1.69
C GLY A 20 7.87 1.29 0.76
N LEU A 21 7.06 2.20 1.32
CA LEU A 21 6.25 3.13 0.54
C LEU A 21 7.09 4.20 -0.15
N SER A 22 8.15 4.71 0.51
CA SER A 22 9.04 5.69 -0.11
C SER A 22 9.76 5.17 -1.35
N GLY A 23 10.08 3.87 -1.41
CA GLY A 23 10.65 3.23 -2.62
C GLY A 23 9.69 3.17 -3.80
N CYS A 24 8.38 3.27 -3.55
CA CYS A 24 7.30 3.20 -4.55
C CYS A 24 6.56 4.53 -4.74
N GLY A 25 7.26 5.66 -4.54
CA GLY A 25 6.65 6.99 -4.49
C GLY A 25 5.89 7.40 -5.76
N ALA A 26 6.34 6.95 -6.93
CA ALA A 26 5.69 7.24 -8.22
C ALA A 26 4.33 6.54 -8.32
N GLU A 27 4.29 5.24 -8.05
CA GLU A 27 3.08 4.42 -8.04
C GLU A 27 2.12 4.87 -6.93
N ALA A 28 2.65 5.24 -5.76
CA ALA A 28 1.87 5.76 -4.65
C ALA A 28 1.18 7.08 -5.02
N THR A 29 1.91 7.98 -5.70
CA THR A 29 1.36 9.24 -6.20
C THR A 29 0.29 9.01 -7.25
N ALA A 30 0.51 8.09 -8.20
CA ALA A 30 -0.47 7.75 -9.23
C ALA A 30 -1.77 7.19 -8.62
N TYR A 31 -1.66 6.27 -7.67
CA TYR A 31 -2.81 5.72 -6.95
C TYR A 31 -3.54 6.79 -6.14
N GLY A 32 -2.82 7.62 -5.39
CA GLY A 32 -3.40 8.72 -4.61
C GLY A 32 -4.16 9.72 -5.47
N ARG A 33 -3.64 10.07 -6.66
CA ARG A 33 -4.33 10.95 -7.62
C ARG A 33 -5.63 10.33 -8.12
N CYS A 34 -5.61 9.05 -8.51
CA CYS A 34 -6.82 8.36 -8.94
C CYS A 34 -7.89 8.36 -7.83
N VAL A 35 -7.50 8.00 -6.60
CA VAL A 35 -8.42 7.97 -5.45
C VAL A 35 -8.98 9.35 -5.16
N ALA A 36 -8.14 10.40 -5.16
CA ALA A 36 -8.58 11.77 -4.94
C ALA A 36 -9.59 12.22 -6.02
N SER A 37 -9.33 11.91 -7.29
CA SER A 37 -10.26 12.21 -8.38
C SER A 37 -11.56 11.43 -8.29
N ALA A 38 -11.51 10.15 -7.94
CA ALA A 38 -12.70 9.30 -7.78
C ALA A 38 -13.54 9.72 -6.56
N ALA A 39 -12.90 10.16 -5.48
CA ALA A 39 -13.55 10.63 -4.26
C ALA A 39 -14.05 12.08 -4.35
N ALA A 40 -13.62 12.86 -5.35
CA ALA A 40 -14.10 14.23 -5.59
C ALA A 40 -15.54 14.27 -6.14
N GLY A 41 -16.08 13.14 -6.60
CA GLY A 41 -17.47 13.01 -6.99
C GLY A 41 -18.42 12.81 -5.81
N THR A 42 -19.72 12.88 -6.06
CA THR A 42 -20.77 12.53 -5.07
C THR A 42 -21.04 11.02 -4.98
N ALA A 43 -20.45 10.24 -5.88
CA ALA A 43 -20.58 8.79 -5.91
C ALA A 43 -19.67 8.12 -4.86
N GLU A 44 -20.15 7.03 -4.29
CA GLU A 44 -19.36 6.21 -3.37
C GLU A 44 -18.11 5.67 -4.08
N LEU A 45 -16.94 5.83 -3.45
CA LEU A 45 -15.69 5.28 -3.96
C LEU A 45 -15.76 3.75 -3.97
N ARG A 46 -15.69 3.16 -5.17
CA ARG A 46 -15.68 1.71 -5.33
C ARG A 46 -14.25 1.19 -5.24
N ARG A 47 -14.10 0.00 -4.65
CA ARG A 47 -12.79 -0.65 -4.45
C ARG A 47 -11.99 -0.82 -5.74
N ASP A 48 -12.67 -1.01 -6.86
CA ASP A 48 -12.10 -1.30 -8.17
C ASP A 48 -11.87 -0.05 -9.04
N SER A 49 -12.29 1.14 -8.60
CA SER A 49 -12.16 2.39 -9.35
C SER A 49 -10.70 2.72 -9.74
N CYS A 50 -9.73 2.37 -8.89
CA CYS A 50 -8.31 2.62 -9.10
C CYS A 50 -7.49 1.32 -9.10
N LEU A 51 -8.09 0.24 -9.60
CA LEU A 51 -7.50 -1.11 -9.53
C LEU A 51 -6.16 -1.22 -10.26
N LYS A 52 -5.99 -0.49 -11.36
CA LYS A 52 -4.77 -0.50 -12.16
C LYS A 52 -3.60 0.11 -11.39
N GLU A 53 -3.80 1.29 -10.83
CA GLU A 53 -2.82 2.03 -10.05
C GLU A 53 -2.51 1.28 -8.75
N PHE A 54 -3.53 0.70 -8.11
CA PHE A 54 -3.36 -0.15 -6.94
C PHE A 54 -2.48 -1.38 -7.23
N LYS A 55 -2.70 -2.07 -8.36
CA LYS A 55 -1.87 -3.22 -8.75
C LYS A 55 -0.42 -2.81 -8.95
N ALA A 56 -0.16 -1.70 -9.64
CA ALA A 56 1.19 -1.17 -9.83
C ALA A 56 1.88 -0.88 -8.50
N LEU A 57 1.20 -0.16 -7.59
CA LEU A 57 1.72 0.13 -6.25
C LEU A 57 2.00 -1.13 -5.44
N ARG A 58 1.06 -2.08 -5.41
CA ARG A 58 1.20 -3.36 -4.72
C ARG A 58 2.40 -4.15 -5.25
N ASP A 59 2.55 -4.20 -6.58
CA ASP A 59 3.62 -4.97 -7.21
C ASP A 59 4.99 -4.33 -6.95
N CYS A 60 5.08 -3.00 -6.91
CA CYS A 60 6.27 -2.31 -6.44
C CYS A 60 6.58 -2.66 -4.97
N PHE A 61 5.58 -2.55 -4.09
CA PHE A 61 5.74 -2.85 -2.66
C PHE A 61 6.21 -4.28 -2.40
N ALA A 62 5.69 -5.25 -3.16
CA ALA A 62 6.10 -6.64 -3.08
C ALA A 62 7.57 -6.84 -3.47
N ARG A 63 8.06 -6.09 -4.46
CA ARG A 63 9.48 -6.09 -4.85
C ARG A 63 10.35 -5.43 -3.79
N GLU A 64 9.94 -4.27 -3.29
CA GLU A 64 10.69 -3.50 -2.29
C GLU A 64 10.85 -4.28 -0.97
N VAL A 65 9.75 -4.88 -0.48
CA VAL A 65 9.76 -5.70 0.74
C VAL A 65 10.42 -7.07 0.51
N GLY A 66 10.35 -7.61 -0.72
CA GLY A 66 11.04 -8.84 -1.10
C GLY A 66 12.55 -8.67 -1.26
N ALA A 67 13.01 -7.49 -1.64
CA ALA A 67 14.44 -7.15 -1.79
C ALA A 67 15.13 -6.85 -0.44
N GLY A 68 14.38 -6.43 0.58
CA GLY A 68 14.89 -6.11 1.93
C GLY A 68 14.96 -7.28 2.91
N GLY A 69 14.85 -8.53 2.43
CA GLY A 69 14.86 -9.75 3.24
C GLY A 69 16.19 -10.49 3.26
N GLY A 70 17.31 -9.77 3.41
CA GLY A 70 18.65 -10.31 3.66
C GLY A 70 19.09 -10.04 5.09
#